data_AF-A0A1W9SEA2-F1
#
_entry.id   AF-A0A1W9SEA2-F1
#
_cell.length_a   1.000
_cell.length_b   1.000
_cell.length_c   1.000
_cell.angle_alpha   90.00
_cell.angle_beta   90.00
_cell.angle_gamma   90.00
#
_symmetry.space_group_name_H-M   'P 1'
#
loop_
_entity.id
_entity.type
_entity.pdbx_description
1 polymer ?
#
loop_
_entity_poly.entity_id
_entity_poly.type
_entity_poly.pdbx_seq_one_letter_code
_entity_poly.pdbx_strand_id
1 'polypeptide(L)'
;MKKLLSFALIFVLFVSAGYAKNLSEYDTNLINLLNDENIGVRSSAAQLLGERKVEDAVKPLVKMLKTEKSYKARIVAAIALHKIGDAESLPALKKVAKNDRNKTVRRVVTGLVQDFENSTFAKM
;
A
#
# COMPACT_ATOMS: atom_id res chain seq x y z
N MET A 1 -3.24 18.74 41.60
CA MET A 1 -3.98 18.24 40.41
C MET A 1 -3.22 18.41 39.09
N LYS A 2 -2.66 19.59 38.76
CA LYS A 2 -1.93 19.81 37.48
C LYS A 2 -0.70 18.90 37.26
N LYS A 3 0.06 18.57 38.32
CA LYS A 3 1.25 17.70 38.23
C LYS A 3 0.92 16.23 37.89
N LEU A 4 -0.20 15.72 38.40
CA LEU A 4 -0.65 14.34 38.13
C LEU A 4 -1.15 14.19 36.67
N LEU A 5 -1.89 15.20 36.20
CA LEU A 5 -2.36 15.28 34.81
C LEU A 5 -1.19 15.31 33.81
N SER A 6 -0.12 16.04 34.17
CA SER A 6 1.07 16.15 33.32
C SER A 6 1.86 14.85 33.23
N PHE A 7 1.91 14.04 34.29
CA PHE A 7 2.59 12.74 34.30
C PHE A 7 1.83 11.68 33.49
N ALA A 8 0.50 11.66 33.60
CA ALA A 8 -0.37 10.79 32.79
C ALA A 8 -0.25 11.10 31.29
N LEU A 9 -0.18 12.39 30.93
CA LEU A 9 -0.03 12.82 29.53
C LEU A 9 1.33 12.38 28.94
N ILE A 10 2.42 12.55 29.70
CA ILE A 10 3.75 12.10 29.29
C ILE A 10 3.78 10.57 29.11
N PHE A 11 3.20 9.81 30.05
CA PHE A 11 3.13 8.35 29.95
C PHE A 11 2.36 7.89 28.71
N VAL A 12 1.19 8.49 28.42
CA VAL A 12 0.42 8.21 27.20
C VAL A 12 1.24 8.52 25.94
N LEU A 13 1.97 9.66 25.92
CA LEU A 13 2.82 10.03 24.79
C LEU A 13 4.00 9.08 24.59
N PHE A 14 4.64 8.62 25.67
CA PHE A 14 5.74 7.63 25.60
C PHE A 14 5.25 6.27 25.12
N VAL A 15 4.11 5.81 25.61
CA VAL A 15 3.48 4.56 25.16
C VAL A 15 3.09 4.70 23.68
N SER A 16 2.39 5.78 23.29
CA SER A 16 2.01 6.00 21.89
C SER A 16 3.21 6.12 20.96
N ALA A 17 4.30 6.76 21.41
CA ALA A 17 5.54 6.87 20.64
C ALA A 17 6.22 5.50 20.46
N GLY A 18 6.25 4.65 21.49
CA GLY A 18 6.75 3.29 21.40
C GLY A 18 5.95 2.42 20.41
N TYR A 19 4.61 2.51 20.47
CA TYR A 19 3.73 1.83 19.51
C TYR A 19 3.91 2.36 18.08
N ALA A 20 3.98 3.69 17.90
CA ALA A 20 4.18 4.31 16.59
C ALA A 20 5.54 3.92 15.97
N LYS A 21 6.62 3.87 16.78
CA LYS A 21 7.94 3.43 16.32
C LYS A 21 7.90 2.00 15.77
N ASN A 22 7.29 1.06 16.52
CA ASN A 22 7.19 -0.34 16.09
C ASN A 22 6.33 -0.52 14.83
N LEU A 23 5.29 0.31 14.62
CA LEU A 23 4.49 0.30 13.40
C LEU A 23 5.34 0.74 12.18
N SER A 24 6.14 1.79 12.32
CA SER A 24 7.02 2.27 11.24
C SER A 24 8.11 1.27 10.85
N GLU A 25 8.70 0.56 11.83
CA GLU A 25 9.69 -0.49 11.58
C GLU A 25 9.06 -1.71 10.91
N TYR A 26 7.87 -2.11 11.34
CA TYR A 26 7.11 -3.19 10.71
C TYR A 26 6.79 -2.88 9.23
N ASP A 27 6.32 -1.68 8.94
CA ASP A 27 6.01 -1.25 7.57
C ASP A 27 7.27 -1.17 6.70
N THR A 28 8.38 -0.72 7.27
CA THR A 28 9.69 -0.77 6.60
C THR A 28 10.11 -2.20 6.26
N ASN A 29 9.92 -3.14 7.20
CA ASN A 29 10.22 -4.55 6.97
C ASN A 29 9.33 -5.14 5.87
N LEU A 30 8.04 -4.81 5.85
CA LEU A 30 7.15 -5.22 4.76
C LEU A 30 7.58 -4.64 3.41
N ILE A 31 8.00 -3.37 3.35
CA ILE A 31 8.54 -2.76 2.12
C ILE A 31 9.79 -3.52 1.64
N ASN A 32 10.68 -3.91 2.55
CA ASN A 32 11.87 -4.68 2.22
C ASN A 32 11.51 -6.06 1.61
N LEU A 33 10.50 -6.73 2.17
CA LEU A 33 10.01 -8.03 1.69
C LEU A 33 9.39 -7.98 0.28
N LEU A 34 9.11 -6.81 -0.28
CA LEU A 34 8.76 -6.67 -1.70
C LEU A 34 9.90 -7.05 -2.66
N ASN A 35 11.13 -7.19 -2.16
CA ASN A 35 12.29 -7.65 -2.93
C ASN A 35 12.75 -9.07 -2.57
N ASP A 36 11.97 -9.80 -1.77
CA ASP A 36 12.27 -11.19 -1.42
C ASP A 36 12.34 -12.08 -2.66
N GLU A 37 13.17 -13.11 -2.65
CA GLU A 37 13.33 -14.03 -3.78
C GLU A 37 12.03 -14.82 -4.07
N ASN A 38 11.27 -15.12 -3.02
CA ASN A 38 10.02 -15.86 -3.10
C ASN A 38 8.85 -14.95 -3.48
N ILE A 39 8.20 -15.26 -4.59
CA ILE A 39 7.04 -14.51 -5.10
C ILE A 39 5.84 -14.50 -4.13
N GLY A 40 5.67 -15.58 -3.35
CA GLY A 40 4.65 -15.67 -2.31
C GLY A 40 4.87 -14.63 -1.23
N VAL A 41 6.11 -14.53 -0.74
CA VAL A 41 6.51 -13.52 0.27
C VAL A 41 6.29 -12.10 -0.27
N ARG A 42 6.73 -11.82 -1.50
CA ARG A 42 6.46 -10.51 -2.13
C ARG A 42 4.97 -10.18 -2.22
N SER A 43 4.14 -11.17 -2.59
CA SER A 43 2.69 -11.00 -2.71
C SER A 43 2.02 -10.78 -1.35
N SER A 44 2.42 -11.53 -0.32
CA SER A 44 1.93 -11.34 1.04
C SER A 44 2.33 -9.98 1.61
N ALA A 45 3.57 -9.55 1.38
CA ALA A 45 4.04 -8.21 1.77
C ALA A 45 3.21 -7.12 1.08
N ALA A 46 3.01 -7.22 -0.23
CA ALA A 46 2.18 -6.27 -0.97
C ALA A 46 0.73 -6.21 -0.44
N GLN A 47 0.13 -7.36 -0.16
CA GLN A 47 -1.21 -7.43 0.41
C GLN A 47 -1.30 -6.70 1.76
N LEU A 48 -0.38 -6.99 2.69
CA LEU A 48 -0.34 -6.40 4.02
C LEU A 48 -0.13 -4.89 3.97
N LEU A 49 0.79 -4.42 3.11
CA LEU A 49 1.02 -2.98 2.89
C LEU A 49 -0.24 -2.26 2.41
N GLY A 50 -1.01 -2.90 1.52
CA GLY A 50 -2.29 -2.38 1.05
C GLY A 50 -3.36 -2.33 2.15
N GLU A 51 -3.50 -3.39 2.93
CA GLU A 51 -4.45 -3.47 4.05
C GLU A 51 -4.16 -2.46 5.14
N ARG A 52 -2.87 -2.19 5.39
CA ARG A 52 -2.40 -1.21 6.36
C ARG A 52 -2.35 0.22 5.82
N LYS A 53 -2.59 0.41 4.51
CA LYS A 53 -2.54 1.70 3.82
C LYS A 53 -1.20 2.44 4.00
N VAL A 54 -0.09 1.71 3.85
CA VAL A 54 1.26 2.27 4.01
C VAL A 54 1.60 3.14 2.79
N GLU A 55 1.52 4.46 2.93
CA GLU A 55 1.78 5.43 1.83
C GLU A 55 3.21 5.31 1.28
N ASP A 56 4.20 5.11 2.14
CA ASP A 56 5.60 4.93 1.73
C ASP A 56 5.82 3.72 0.80
N ALA A 57 4.87 2.77 0.78
CA ALA A 57 4.92 1.61 -0.09
C ALA A 57 4.46 1.88 -1.53
N VAL A 58 3.89 3.06 -1.84
CA VAL A 58 3.34 3.37 -3.17
C VAL A 58 4.39 3.20 -4.27
N LYS A 59 5.58 3.80 -4.11
CA LYS A 59 6.66 3.67 -5.11
C LYS A 59 7.17 2.23 -5.24
N PRO A 60 7.50 1.50 -4.15
CA PRO A 60 7.82 0.06 -4.20
C PRO A 60 6.76 -0.80 -4.88
N LEU A 61 5.48 -0.60 -4.56
CA LEU A 61 4.36 -1.35 -5.14
C LEU A 61 4.17 -1.01 -6.63
N VAL A 62 4.37 0.23 -7.05
CA VAL A 62 4.38 0.63 -8.46
C VAL A 62 5.52 -0.07 -9.22
N LYS A 63 6.70 -0.25 -8.60
CA LYS A 63 7.79 -1.03 -9.19
C LYS A 63 7.35 -2.49 -9.37
N MET A 64 6.84 -3.14 -8.32
CA MET A 64 6.34 -4.51 -8.39
C MET A 64 5.26 -4.67 -9.48
N LEU A 65 4.30 -3.74 -9.55
CA LEU A 65 3.26 -3.70 -10.57
C LEU A 65 3.84 -3.69 -12.00
N LYS A 66 4.98 -3.04 -12.23
CA LYS A 66 5.61 -2.93 -13.56
C LYS A 66 6.55 -4.09 -13.90
N THR A 67 7.28 -4.61 -12.92
CA THR A 67 8.41 -5.52 -13.17
C THR A 67 8.08 -6.99 -12.92
N GLU A 68 7.04 -7.29 -12.16
CA GLU A 68 6.75 -8.67 -11.74
C GLU A 68 6.31 -9.56 -12.91
N LYS A 69 6.92 -10.74 -13.01
CA LYS A 69 6.65 -11.67 -14.12
C LYS A 69 5.27 -12.29 -13.95
N SER A 70 4.94 -12.70 -12.72
CA SER A 70 3.65 -13.30 -12.37
C SER A 70 2.51 -12.30 -12.54
N TYR A 71 1.53 -12.64 -13.39
CA TYR A 71 0.36 -11.78 -13.58
C TYR A 71 -0.51 -11.67 -12.30
N LYS A 72 -0.55 -12.73 -11.48
CA LYS A 72 -1.27 -12.73 -10.21
C LYS A 72 -0.66 -11.73 -9.23
N ALA A 73 0.67 -11.69 -9.13
CA ALA A 73 1.35 -10.77 -8.25
C ALA A 73 1.25 -9.31 -8.72
N ARG A 74 1.22 -9.05 -10.05
CA ARG A 74 0.86 -7.71 -10.56
C ARG A 74 -0.54 -7.28 -10.14
N ILE A 75 -1.52 -8.20 -10.13
CA ILE A 75 -2.88 -7.93 -9.62
C ILE A 75 -2.84 -7.58 -8.13
N VAL A 76 -2.09 -8.34 -7.32
CA VAL A 76 -1.94 -8.05 -5.88
C VAL A 76 -1.37 -6.65 -5.65
N ALA A 77 -0.30 -6.28 -6.38
CA ALA A 77 0.28 -4.94 -6.30
C ALA A 77 -0.74 -3.84 -6.68
N ALA A 78 -1.53 -4.06 -7.74
CA ALA A 78 -2.57 -3.11 -8.14
C ALA A 78 -3.67 -2.95 -7.09
N ILE A 79 -4.13 -4.06 -6.48
CA ILE A 79 -5.11 -4.04 -5.40
C ILE A 79 -4.55 -3.31 -4.17
N ALA A 80 -3.28 -3.56 -3.83
CA ALA A 80 -2.63 -2.89 -2.71
C ALA A 80 -2.56 -1.36 -2.91
N LEU A 81 -2.13 -0.91 -4.09
CA LEU A 81 -2.12 0.52 -4.45
C LEU A 81 -3.51 1.14 -4.37
N HIS A 82 -4.53 0.44 -4.87
CA HIS A 82 -5.91 0.89 -4.78
C HIS A 82 -6.40 1.00 -3.32
N LYS A 83 -6.07 0.02 -2.46
CA LYS A 83 -6.42 0.06 -1.03
C LYS A 83 -5.74 1.20 -0.28
N ILE A 84 -4.48 1.51 -0.60
CA ILE A 84 -3.76 2.67 -0.05
C ILE A 84 -4.51 3.95 -0.41
N GLY A 85 -5.01 4.05 -1.65
CA GLY A 85 -5.84 5.18 -2.07
C GLY A 85 -5.04 6.43 -2.44
N ASP A 86 -3.73 6.28 -2.68
CA ASP A 86 -2.87 7.38 -3.11
C ASP A 86 -2.99 7.61 -4.63
N ALA A 87 -3.38 8.83 -5.00
CA ALA A 87 -3.56 9.27 -6.37
C ALA A 87 -2.26 9.26 -7.19
N GLU A 88 -1.09 9.29 -6.54
CA GLU A 88 0.21 9.13 -7.21
C GLU A 88 0.33 7.80 -7.97
N SER A 89 -0.44 6.78 -7.56
CA SER A 89 -0.46 5.47 -8.22
C SER A 89 -1.29 5.44 -9.52
N LEU A 90 -2.22 6.39 -9.71
CA LEU A 90 -3.17 6.39 -10.83
C LEU A 90 -2.52 6.35 -12.22
N PRO A 91 -1.47 7.14 -12.52
CA PRO A 91 -0.82 7.08 -13.83
C PRO A 91 -0.24 5.68 -14.13
N ALA A 92 0.30 5.00 -13.12
CA ALA A 92 0.82 3.65 -13.28
C ALA A 92 -0.31 2.63 -13.52
N LEU A 93 -1.39 2.71 -12.73
CA LEU A 93 -2.57 1.85 -12.89
C LEU A 93 -3.21 2.04 -14.27
N LYS A 94 -3.41 3.28 -14.74
CA LYS A 94 -3.91 3.58 -16.09
C LYS A 94 -3.04 2.98 -17.20
N LYS A 95 -1.71 3.09 -17.05
CA LYS A 95 -0.78 2.51 -18.02
C LYS A 95 -0.90 0.97 -18.08
N VAL A 96 -1.04 0.31 -16.94
CA VAL A 96 -1.21 -1.15 -16.84
C VAL A 96 -2.57 -1.59 -17.37
N ALA A 97 -3.65 -0.89 -17.02
CA ALA A 97 -4.99 -1.14 -17.54
C ALA A 97 -5.02 -1.18 -19.07
N LYS A 98 -4.29 -0.27 -19.73
CA LYS A 98 -4.21 -0.20 -21.19
C LYS A 98 -3.24 -1.21 -21.80
N ASN A 99 -2.06 -1.41 -21.21
CA ASN A 99 -0.92 -2.02 -21.90
C ASN A 99 -0.39 -3.32 -21.27
N ASP A 100 -0.95 -3.82 -20.17
CA ASP A 100 -0.44 -5.08 -19.60
C ASP A 100 -0.59 -6.23 -20.58
N ARG A 101 0.46 -7.05 -20.70
CA ARG A 101 0.50 -8.22 -21.58
C ARG A 101 -0.61 -9.25 -21.27
N ASN A 102 -1.08 -9.31 -20.03
CA ASN A 102 -2.11 -10.25 -19.61
C ASN A 102 -3.50 -9.57 -19.57
N LYS A 103 -4.46 -10.12 -20.31
CA LYS A 103 -5.83 -9.58 -20.40
C LYS A 103 -6.56 -9.51 -19.05
N THR A 104 -6.28 -10.45 -18.14
CA THR A 104 -6.90 -10.49 -16.81
C THR A 104 -6.38 -9.34 -15.96
N VAL A 105 -5.08 -9.03 -16.03
CA VAL A 105 -4.50 -7.87 -15.35
C VAL A 105 -5.15 -6.59 -15.86
N ARG A 106 -5.24 -6.41 -17.18
CA ARG A 106 -5.91 -5.24 -17.77
C ARG A 106 -7.33 -5.06 -17.23
N ARG A 107 -8.15 -6.11 -17.31
CA ARG A 107 -9.56 -6.09 -16.84
C ARG A 107 -9.68 -5.71 -15.37
N VAL A 108 -8.89 -6.33 -14.49
CA VAL A 108 -8.94 -6.06 -13.05
C VAL A 108 -8.50 -4.61 -12.77
N VAL A 109 -7.37 -4.20 -13.35
CA VAL A 109 -6.83 -2.85 -13.11
C VAL A 109 -7.73 -1.77 -13.68
N THR A 110 -8.42 -2.00 -14.80
CA THR A 110 -9.47 -1.08 -15.30
C THR A 110 -10.56 -0.85 -14.25
N GLY A 111 -11.05 -1.91 -13.61
CA GLY A 111 -12.05 -1.79 -12.55
C GLY A 111 -11.54 -0.98 -11.36
N LEU A 112 -10.29 -1.20 -10.95
CA LEU A 112 -9.66 -0.44 -9.86
C LEU A 112 -9.49 1.05 -10.21
N VAL A 113 -9.14 1.37 -11.45
CA VAL A 113 -9.03 2.77 -11.92
C VAL A 113 -10.38 3.45 -11.90
N GLN A 114 -11.43 2.79 -12.42
CA GLN A 114 -12.80 3.32 -12.40
C GLN A 114 -13.29 3.57 -10.97
N ASP A 115 -13.05 2.62 -10.06
CA ASP A 115 -13.45 2.77 -8.66
C ASP A 115 -12.70 3.92 -7.96
N PHE A 116 -11.41 4.08 -8.24
CA PHE A 116 -10.60 5.17 -7.71
C PHE A 116 -11.12 6.54 -8.18
N GLU A 117 -11.42 6.67 -9.48
CA GLU A 117 -11.98 7.89 -10.06
C GLU A 117 -13.34 8.20 -9.43
N ASN A 118 -14.25 7.22 -9.37
CA ASN A 118 -15.57 7.39 -8.74
C ASN A 118 -15.47 7.78 -7.26
N SER A 119 -14.56 7.16 -6.51
CA SER A 119 -14.33 7.45 -5.08
C SER A 119 -13.74 8.84 -4.83
N THR A 120 -12.98 9.37 -5.80
CA THR A 120 -12.40 10.72 -5.73
C THR A 120 -13.49 11.77 -5.98
N PHE A 121 -14.34 11.56 -7.00
CA PHE A 121 -15.45 12.46 -7.31
C PHE A 121 -16.54 12.47 -6.23
N ALA A 122 -16.76 11.35 -5.51
CA ALA A 122 -17.73 11.30 -4.42
C ALA A 122 -17.35 12.13 -3.17
N LYS A 123 -16.11 12.61 -3.08
CA LYS A 123 -15.61 13.42 -1.95
C LYS A 123 -15.54 14.92 -2.26
N MET A 124 -15.89 15.33 -3.48
CA MET A 124 -15.96 16.72 -3.93
C MET A 124 -17.41 17.22 -3.90
#